data_AF-A0A174JEV3-F1
#
_entry.id   AF-A0A174JEV3-F1
#
_cell.length_a   1.000
_cell.length_b   1.000
_cell.length_c   1.000
_cell.angle_alpha   90.00
_cell.angle_beta   90.00
_cell.angle_gamma   90.00
#
_symmetry.space_group_name_H-M   'P 1'
#
loop_
_entity.id
_entity.type
_entity.pdbx_description
1 polymer ?
#
loop_
_entity_poly.entity_id
_entity_poly.type
_entity_poly.pdbx_seq_one_letter_code
_entity_poly.pdbx_strand_id
1 'polypeptide(L)'
;MSSWTHVKGIVEVEPLGCTQAEKRYILETVLNHLPCVYGSENNMKIYIIQKDGYNCSSSCDEFMQHSNKGNGTYGSFETQCTYFLLVDGNLRDRAFEETYKEFQKWLCRLAKRMPVIDIMVEVKGYNKATMIRNENNQYTNMLEAGSWYNKDSINWCEYLM
;
A
#
# COMPACT_ATOMS: atom_id res chain seq x y z
N MET A 1 19.05 -25.39 -15.66
CA MET A 1 18.77 -23.96 -15.93
C MET A 1 17.99 -23.43 -14.73
N SER A 2 18.44 -22.33 -14.12
CA SER A 2 17.62 -21.66 -13.08
C SER A 2 16.46 -20.94 -13.76
N SER A 3 15.26 -21.07 -13.20
CA SER A 3 14.09 -20.30 -13.64
C SER A 3 14.05 -18.97 -12.91
N TRP A 4 13.73 -17.90 -13.62
CA TRP A 4 13.61 -16.57 -13.04
C TRP A 4 12.19 -16.06 -13.23
N THR A 5 11.65 -15.45 -12.18
CA THR A 5 10.41 -14.69 -12.24
C THR A 5 10.64 -13.29 -11.67
N HIS A 6 10.17 -12.29 -12.38
CA HIS A 6 10.32 -10.89 -12.05
C HIS A 6 8.95 -10.29 -11.67
N VAL A 7 8.94 -9.44 -10.64
CA VAL A 7 7.77 -8.64 -10.25
C VAL A 7 8.23 -7.20 -10.24
N LYS A 8 7.71 -6.36 -11.13
CA LYS A 8 8.12 -4.96 -11.25
C LYS A 8 6.94 -4.06 -11.52
N GLY A 9 6.84 -2.95 -10.79
CA GLY A 9 5.85 -1.92 -11.08
C GLY A 9 5.48 -1.10 -9.86
N ILE A 10 4.37 -0.38 -9.96
CA ILE A 10 3.95 0.62 -8.99
C ILE A 10 2.54 0.32 -8.49
N VAL A 11 2.32 0.52 -7.19
CA VAL A 11 1.00 0.51 -6.56
C VAL A 11 0.76 1.87 -5.91
N GLU A 12 -0.32 2.55 -6.27
CA GLU A 12 -0.74 3.82 -5.68
C GLU A 12 -1.67 3.54 -4.49
N VAL A 13 -1.34 4.10 -3.33
CA VAL A 13 -2.04 3.85 -2.06
C VAL A 13 -2.29 5.15 -1.30
N GLU A 14 -3.30 5.13 -0.45
CA GLU A 14 -3.64 6.24 0.43
C GLU A 14 -3.72 5.81 1.90
N PRO A 15 -2.63 5.88 2.68
CA PRO A 15 -2.68 5.59 4.11
C PRO A 15 -3.62 6.51 4.88
N LEU A 16 -4.28 5.89 5.86
CA LEU A 16 -5.07 6.57 6.88
C LEU A 16 -4.18 7.40 7.81
N GLY A 17 -4.76 8.34 8.53
CA GLY A 17 -4.08 9.19 9.50
C GLY A 17 -4.33 10.68 9.29
N CYS A 18 -4.24 11.45 10.37
CA CYS A 18 -4.48 12.89 10.43
C CYS A 18 -3.22 13.69 10.09
N THR A 19 -2.03 13.19 10.45
CA THR A 19 -0.75 13.86 10.18
C THR A 19 0.08 13.14 9.13
N GLN A 20 1.03 13.84 8.49
CA GLN A 20 1.93 13.20 7.51
C GLN A 20 2.78 12.09 8.14
N ALA A 21 3.24 12.30 9.37
CA ALA A 21 4.06 11.33 10.10
C ALA A 21 3.24 10.08 10.46
N GLU A 22 2.00 10.25 10.91
CA GLU A 22 1.09 9.15 11.20
C GLU A 22 0.75 8.33 9.95
N LYS A 23 0.43 9.00 8.84
CA LYS A 23 0.22 8.34 7.53
C LYS A 23 1.42 7.48 7.14
N ARG A 24 2.63 8.01 7.30
CA ARG A 24 3.87 7.28 6.98
C ARG A 24 4.07 6.09 7.93
N TYR A 25 3.84 6.28 9.22
CA TYR A 25 3.95 5.23 10.24
C TYR A 25 2.98 4.08 9.97
N ILE A 26 1.70 4.37 9.69
CA ILE A 26 0.69 3.36 9.38
C ILE A 26 1.08 2.60 8.10
N LEU A 27 1.51 3.33 7.06
CA LEU A 27 1.95 2.72 5.81
C LEU A 27 3.10 1.73 6.02
N GLU A 28 4.18 2.16 6.67
CA GLU A 28 5.35 1.31 6.95
C GLU A 28 4.97 0.11 7.81
N THR A 29 4.13 0.32 8.82
CA THR A 29 3.66 -0.75 9.71
C THR A 29 2.82 -1.77 8.96
N VAL A 30 1.87 -1.34 8.11
CA VAL A 30 1.08 -2.23 7.26
C VAL A 30 1.99 -3.09 6.40
N LEU A 31 2.97 -2.48 5.71
CA LEU A 31 3.91 -3.16 4.81
C LEU A 31 4.75 -4.20 5.55
N ASN A 32 5.24 -3.88 6.75
CA ASN A 32 6.01 -4.80 7.59
C ASN A 32 5.21 -6.03 8.04
N HIS A 33 3.88 -5.92 8.08
CA HIS A 33 2.97 -7.02 8.42
C HIS A 33 2.38 -7.74 7.20
N LEU A 34 2.80 -7.43 5.97
CA LEU A 34 2.39 -8.15 4.77
C LEU A 34 3.20 -9.45 4.60
N PRO A 35 2.63 -10.49 3.97
CA PRO A 35 3.36 -11.71 3.68
C PRO A 35 4.51 -11.43 2.71
N CYS A 36 5.68 -12.03 2.91
CA CYS A 36 6.77 -11.88 1.95
C CYS A 36 6.47 -12.63 0.64
N VAL A 37 6.95 -12.08 -0.48
CA VAL A 37 7.00 -12.78 -1.78
C VAL A 37 8.43 -13.26 -1.97
N TYR A 38 8.62 -14.58 -1.96
CA TYR A 38 9.94 -15.20 -1.77
C TYR A 38 10.61 -15.61 -3.08
N GLY A 39 11.94 -15.48 -3.10
CA GLY A 39 12.85 -16.10 -4.06
C GLY A 39 13.95 -16.86 -3.34
N SER A 40 14.67 -17.76 -4.03
CA SER A 40 15.73 -18.55 -3.38
C SER A 40 16.90 -17.71 -2.87
N GLU A 41 17.17 -16.56 -3.51
CA GLU A 41 18.26 -15.65 -3.15
C GLU A 41 17.80 -14.37 -2.44
N ASN A 42 16.70 -13.78 -2.93
CA ASN A 42 16.19 -12.52 -2.43
C ASN A 42 14.67 -12.49 -2.48
N ASN A 43 14.08 -11.78 -1.54
CA ASN A 43 12.65 -11.47 -1.53
C ASN A 43 12.37 -10.22 -2.36
N MET A 44 11.11 -10.05 -2.73
CA MET A 44 10.60 -8.83 -3.32
C MET A 44 10.84 -7.63 -2.40
N LYS A 45 11.37 -6.54 -2.95
CA LYS A 45 11.59 -5.27 -2.26
C LYS A 45 10.47 -4.30 -2.56
N ILE A 46 10.19 -3.42 -1.60
CA ILE A 46 9.19 -2.38 -1.69
C ILE A 46 9.86 -1.06 -1.33
N TYR A 47 9.72 -0.07 -2.20
CA TYR A 47 10.19 1.29 -1.95
C TYR A 47 8.98 2.21 -1.85
N ILE A 48 8.98 3.09 -0.86
CA ILE A 48 7.87 3.99 -0.59
C ILE A 48 8.24 5.40 -1.03
N ILE A 49 7.51 5.93 -1.99
CA ILE A 49 7.69 7.26 -2.56
C ILE A 49 6.46 8.09 -2.23
N GLN A 50 6.63 9.20 -1.52
CA GLN A 50 5.55 10.15 -1.28
C GLN A 50 5.35 11.02 -2.53
N LYS A 51 4.10 11.24 -2.95
CA LYS A 51 3.79 12.15 -4.07
C LYS A 51 4.12 13.59 -3.68
N ASP A 52 4.57 14.38 -4.65
CA ASP A 52 4.84 15.80 -4.40
C ASP A 52 3.54 16.61 -4.24
N GLY A 53 3.62 17.72 -3.51
CA GLY A 53 2.47 18.57 -3.17
C GLY A 53 1.57 17.98 -2.08
N TYR A 54 0.31 18.43 -2.04
CA TYR A 54 -0.70 18.02 -1.07
C TYR A 54 -2.05 17.81 -1.76
N ASN A 55 -2.88 16.92 -1.20
CA ASN A 55 -4.25 16.66 -1.66
C ASN A 55 -5.24 16.50 -0.49
N CYS A 56 -4.76 16.65 0.74
CA CYS A 56 -5.54 16.54 1.96
C CYS A 56 -5.15 17.69 2.90
N SER A 57 -6.00 17.95 3.89
CA SER A 57 -5.70 18.88 4.97
C SER A 57 -6.28 18.36 6.28
N SER A 58 -5.61 18.66 7.39
CA SER A 58 -6.11 18.38 8.74
C SER A 58 -5.94 19.61 9.62
N SER A 59 -6.82 19.80 10.60
CA SER A 59 -6.65 20.78 11.68
C SER A 59 -6.25 20.12 13.01
N CYS A 60 -6.19 18.79 13.04
CA CYS A 60 -5.97 18.00 14.24
C CYS A 60 -4.73 17.10 14.11
N ASP A 61 -4.13 16.80 15.25
CA ASP A 61 -3.06 15.80 15.39
C ASP A 61 -3.63 14.36 15.46
N GLU A 62 -2.73 13.39 15.62
CA GLU A 62 -3.05 11.96 15.74
C GLU A 62 -3.98 11.61 16.90
N PHE A 63 -4.10 12.48 17.92
CA PHE A 63 -5.00 12.31 19.06
C PHE A 63 -6.30 13.10 18.90
N MET A 64 -6.60 13.57 17.69
CA MET A 64 -7.76 14.41 17.37
C MET A 64 -7.77 15.74 18.13
N GLN A 65 -6.62 16.22 18.60
CA GLN A 65 -6.49 17.53 19.25
C GLN A 65 -6.10 18.59 18.23
N HIS A 66 -6.59 19.81 18.39
CA HIS A 66 -6.22 20.91 17.50
C HIS A 66 -4.71 21.12 17.48
N SER A 67 -4.12 21.04 16.28
CA SER A 67 -2.69 21.17 16.10
C SER A 67 -2.30 22.62 15.82
N ASN A 68 -1.12 23.03 16.29
CA ASN A 68 -0.49 24.31 15.95
C ASN A 68 0.43 24.21 14.71
N LYS A 69 0.38 23.10 13.97
CA LYS A 69 1.20 22.85 12.77
C LYS A 69 0.77 23.66 11.55
N GLY A 70 -0.44 24.23 11.56
CA GLY A 70 -1.05 24.90 10.41
C GLY A 70 -1.24 26.39 10.60
N ASN A 71 -1.04 27.15 9.52
CA ASN A 71 -1.37 28.57 9.43
C ASN A 71 -2.64 28.82 8.57
N GLY A 72 -3.33 27.75 8.16
CA GLY A 72 -4.57 27.82 7.39
C GLY A 72 -5.79 28.16 8.23
N THR A 73 -6.95 28.21 7.59
CA THR A 73 -8.24 28.45 8.26
C THR A 73 -8.46 27.43 9.38
N TYR A 74 -8.78 27.90 10.58
CA TYR A 74 -8.92 27.08 11.79
C TYR A 74 -7.66 26.28 12.19
N GLY A 75 -6.46 26.75 11.82
CA GLY A 75 -5.20 26.07 12.13
C GLY A 75 -4.93 24.85 11.26
N SER A 76 -5.58 24.75 10.09
CA SER A 76 -5.37 23.65 9.16
C SER A 76 -3.96 23.65 8.56
N PHE A 77 -3.43 22.46 8.37
CA PHE A 77 -2.18 22.18 7.66
C PHE A 77 -2.42 21.19 6.53
N GLU A 78 -1.61 21.33 5.49
CA GLU A 78 -1.67 20.51 4.28
C GLU A 78 -0.98 19.16 4.51
N THR A 79 -1.54 18.10 3.95
CA THR A 79 -0.97 16.74 3.98
C THR A 79 -1.08 16.07 2.62
N GLN A 80 -0.18 15.13 2.36
CA GLN A 80 -0.20 14.27 1.18
C GLN A 80 -0.72 12.89 1.58
N CYS A 81 -1.90 12.55 1.09
CA CYS A 81 -2.50 11.25 1.27
C CYS A 81 -1.93 10.20 0.31
N THR A 82 -1.42 10.59 -0.86
CA THR A 82 -1.03 9.64 -1.90
C THR A 82 0.45 9.23 -1.83
N TYR A 83 0.69 7.92 -1.84
CA TYR A 83 2.01 7.29 -1.90
C TYR A 83 2.09 6.29 -3.04
N PHE A 84 3.27 6.20 -3.65
CA PHE A 84 3.61 5.16 -4.62
C PHE A 84 4.51 4.10 -3.97
N LEU A 85 4.11 2.85 -4.10
CA LEU A 85 4.88 1.69 -3.72
C LEU A 85 5.52 1.11 -4.98
N LEU A 86 6.82 1.33 -5.14
CA LEU A 86 7.60 0.67 -6.19
C LEU A 86 7.96 -0.73 -5.71
N VAL A 87 7.51 -1.73 -6.46
CA VAL A 87 7.74 -3.14 -6.19
C VAL A 87 8.82 -3.64 -7.14
N ASP A 88 9.87 -4.27 -6.60
CA ASP A 88 10.96 -4.86 -7.38
C ASP A 88 11.37 -6.22 -6.79
N GLY A 89 11.07 -7.29 -7.53
CA GLY A 89 11.45 -8.65 -7.20
C GLY A 89 12.16 -9.31 -8.37
N ASN A 90 13.38 -9.79 -8.16
CA ASN A 90 14.10 -10.67 -9.08
C ASN A 90 14.25 -12.03 -8.38
N LEU A 91 13.28 -12.93 -8.62
CA LEU A 91 13.09 -14.15 -7.84
C LEU A 91 13.63 -15.35 -8.62
N ARG A 92 14.72 -15.93 -8.10
CA ARG A 92 15.37 -17.12 -8.69
C ARG A 92 14.72 -18.41 -8.18
N ASP A 93 14.74 -19.43 -9.03
CA ASP A 93 14.24 -20.78 -8.82
C ASP A 93 12.75 -20.82 -8.47
N ARG A 94 11.97 -19.91 -9.08
CA ARG A 94 10.54 -19.78 -8.86
C ARG A 94 9.77 -19.95 -10.16
N ALA A 95 8.63 -20.65 -10.06
CA ALA A 95 7.68 -20.72 -11.15
C ALA A 95 6.81 -19.46 -11.19
N PHE A 96 6.35 -19.11 -12.39
CA PHE A 96 5.47 -17.97 -12.61
C PHE A 96 4.20 -18.05 -11.76
N GLU A 97 3.51 -19.20 -11.76
CA GLU A 97 2.24 -19.39 -11.06
C GLU A 97 2.38 -19.26 -9.53
N GLU A 98 3.50 -19.72 -8.98
CA GLU A 98 3.78 -19.61 -7.55
C GLU A 98 3.97 -18.14 -7.15
N THR A 99 4.82 -17.43 -7.89
CA THR A 99 5.10 -16.00 -7.68
C THR A 99 3.85 -15.16 -7.84
N TYR A 100 3.07 -15.43 -8.90
CA TYR A 100 1.82 -14.73 -9.17
C TYR A 100 0.81 -14.92 -8.03
N LYS A 101 0.67 -16.15 -7.51
CA LYS A 101 -0.23 -16.45 -6.39
C LYS A 101 0.22 -15.77 -5.10
N GLU A 102 1.52 -15.75 -4.80
CA GLU A 102 2.06 -15.07 -3.62
C GLU A 102 1.89 -13.55 -3.73
N PHE A 103 2.20 -12.98 -4.89
CA PHE A 103 2.02 -11.56 -5.13
C PHE A 103 0.54 -11.15 -5.04
N GLN A 104 -0.37 -11.97 -5.55
CA GLN A 104 -1.81 -11.71 -5.39
C GLN A 104 -2.26 -11.77 -3.93
N LYS A 105 -1.74 -12.71 -3.13
CA LYS A 105 -2.03 -12.72 -1.68
C LYS A 105 -1.49 -11.46 -0.99
N TRP A 106 -0.31 -11.00 -1.38
CA TRP A 106 0.28 -9.77 -0.88
C TRP A 106 -0.61 -8.56 -1.22
N LEU A 107 -1.01 -8.41 -2.49
CA LEU A 107 -1.90 -7.34 -2.96
C LEU A 107 -3.26 -7.37 -2.26
N CYS A 108 -3.91 -8.53 -2.17
CA CYS A 108 -5.19 -8.67 -1.49
C CYS A 108 -5.10 -8.29 -0.01
N ARG A 109 -3.98 -8.59 0.66
CA ARG A 109 -3.80 -8.25 2.08
C ARG A 109 -3.45 -6.78 2.29
N LEU A 110 -2.73 -6.16 1.36
CA LEU A 110 -2.53 -4.71 1.31
C LEU A 110 -3.88 -4.00 1.13
N ALA A 111 -4.64 -4.39 0.10
CA ALA A 111 -5.90 -3.77 -0.29
C ALA A 111 -7.00 -3.85 0.78
N LYS A 112 -6.99 -4.90 1.61
CA LYS A 112 -7.89 -5.00 2.77
C LYS A 112 -7.57 -4.01 3.88
N ARG A 113 -6.30 -3.68 4.08
CA ARG A 113 -5.83 -2.86 5.20
C ARG A 113 -5.77 -1.38 4.86
N MET A 114 -5.48 -1.06 3.61
CA MET A 114 -5.24 0.30 3.18
C MET A 114 -5.88 0.55 1.80
N PRO A 115 -6.42 1.76 1.56
CA PRO A 115 -6.92 2.15 0.26
C PRO A 115 -5.85 1.96 -0.83
N VAL A 116 -6.20 1.17 -1.84
CA VAL A 116 -5.42 1.03 -3.08
C VAL A 116 -6.18 1.75 -4.19
N ILE A 117 -5.53 2.73 -4.80
CA ILE A 117 -6.11 3.58 -5.83
C ILE A 117 -5.88 2.95 -7.21
N ASP A 118 -4.62 2.71 -7.55
CA ASP A 118 -4.24 2.13 -8.83
C ASP A 118 -3.09 1.14 -8.68
N ILE A 119 -3.01 0.19 -9.61
CA ILE A 119 -1.96 -0.82 -9.68
C ILE A 119 -1.48 -0.91 -11.12
N MET A 120 -0.16 -0.83 -11.30
CA MET A 120 0.51 -1.11 -12.56
C MET A 120 1.73 -1.98 -12.28
N VAL A 121 1.53 -3.30 -12.19
CA VAL A 121 2.60 -4.25 -11.86
C VAL A 121 2.67 -5.37 -12.88
N GLU A 122 3.84 -5.56 -13.47
CA GLU A 122 4.14 -6.69 -14.34
C GLU A 122 4.74 -7.85 -13.53
N VAL A 123 4.16 -9.03 -13.69
CA VAL A 123 4.78 -10.30 -13.28
C VAL A 123 5.24 -11.02 -14.55
N LYS A 124 6.54 -11.33 -14.63
CA LYS A 124 7.16 -11.92 -15.83
C LYS A 124 8.02 -13.12 -15.46
N GLY A 125 7.59 -14.31 -15.90
CA GLY A 125 8.41 -15.52 -15.88
C GLY A 125 9.10 -15.76 -17.22
N TYR A 126 9.67 -16.95 -17.38
CA TYR A 126 10.42 -17.33 -18.58
C TYR A 126 9.58 -17.28 -19.88
N ASN A 127 8.35 -17.81 -19.87
CA ASN A 127 7.47 -17.91 -21.04
C ASN A 127 6.13 -17.17 -20.90
N LYS A 128 5.88 -16.56 -19.75
CA LYS A 128 4.59 -15.94 -19.41
C LYS A 128 4.84 -14.57 -18.80
N ALA A 129 4.03 -13.59 -19.20
CA ALA A 129 4.00 -12.28 -18.58
C ALA A 129 2.54 -11.87 -18.41
N THR A 130 2.22 -11.28 -17.27
CA THR A 130 0.90 -10.76 -16.95
C THR A 130 1.05 -9.39 -16.32
N MET A 131 0.30 -8.43 -16.85
CA MET A 131 0.14 -7.11 -16.25
C MET A 131 -1.05 -7.15 -15.29
N ILE A 132 -0.83 -6.80 -14.04
CA ILE A 132 -1.88 -6.64 -13.03
C ILE A 132 -2.28 -5.18 -13.00
N ARG A 133 -3.59 -4.95 -13.10
CA ARG A 133 -4.23 -3.63 -13.05
C ARG A 133 -5.47 -3.65 -12.17
N ASN A 134 -5.87 -2.48 -11.71
CA ASN A 134 -7.09 -2.30 -10.91
C ASN A 134 -8.28 -1.82 -11.76
N GLU A 135 -8.46 -2.35 -12.98
CA GLU A 135 -9.42 -1.81 -13.97
C GLU A 135 -10.88 -1.81 -13.48
N ASN A 136 -11.27 -2.83 -12.71
CA ASN A 136 -12.63 -2.99 -12.18
C ASN A 136 -12.75 -2.58 -10.71
N ASN A 137 -11.80 -1.81 -10.16
CA ASN A 137 -11.73 -1.46 -8.73
C ASN A 137 -11.74 -2.68 -7.80
N GLN A 138 -11.29 -3.83 -8.30
CA GLN A 138 -11.36 -5.11 -7.59
C GLN A 138 -10.55 -5.09 -6.29
N TYR A 139 -9.45 -4.32 -6.25
CA TYR A 139 -8.63 -4.16 -5.06
C TYR A 139 -9.16 -3.04 -4.17
N THR A 140 -9.58 -1.91 -4.74
CA THR A 140 -10.17 -0.78 -4.00
C THR A 140 -11.36 -1.22 -3.15
N ASN A 141 -12.22 -2.09 -3.71
CA ASN A 141 -13.41 -2.60 -3.03
C ASN A 141 -13.11 -3.61 -1.92
N MET A 142 -11.85 -4.04 -1.73
CA MET A 142 -11.47 -4.97 -0.67
C MET A 142 -11.25 -4.29 0.67
N LEU A 143 -11.15 -2.97 0.71
CA LEU A 143 -10.85 -2.21 1.91
C LEU A 143 -11.84 -2.52 3.03
N GLU A 144 -11.33 -2.99 4.16
CA GLU A 144 -12.12 -3.14 5.37
C GLU A 144 -12.39 -1.73 5.91
N ALA A 145 -13.66 -1.36 6.06
CA ALA A 145 -14.01 0.01 6.46
C ALA A 145 -13.60 0.27 7.92
N GLY A 146 -13.27 1.52 8.24
CA GLY A 146 -13.12 1.90 9.63
C GLY A 146 -14.46 1.88 10.39
N SER A 147 -14.43 1.68 11.69
CA SER A 147 -15.52 1.73 12.65
C SER A 147 -16.26 3.06 12.64
N TRP A 148 -15.60 4.15 12.22
CA TRP A 148 -16.23 5.46 11.99
C TRP A 148 -17.16 5.49 10.75
N TYR A 149 -17.02 4.55 9.82
CA TYR A 149 -17.91 4.40 8.66
C TYR A 149 -18.87 3.21 8.81
N ASN A 150 -18.35 2.08 9.30
CA ASN A 150 -19.12 0.88 9.57
C ASN A 150 -18.73 0.28 10.93
N LYS A 151 -19.62 0.40 11.93
CA LYS A 151 -19.37 -0.04 13.31
C LYS A 151 -19.10 -1.54 13.45
N ASP A 152 -19.58 -2.35 12.51
CA ASP A 152 -19.38 -3.81 12.52
C ASP A 152 -18.08 -4.22 11.80
N SER A 153 -17.40 -3.27 11.15
CA SER A 153 -16.14 -3.50 10.47
C SER A 153 -14.97 -3.31 11.43
N ILE A 154 -14.00 -4.22 11.35
CA ILE A 154 -12.76 -4.16 12.13
C ILE A 154 -11.62 -3.96 11.14
N ASN A 155 -11.33 -2.70 10.80
CA ASN A 155 -10.13 -2.41 10.02
C ASN A 155 -8.90 -2.58 10.92
N TRP A 156 -7.97 -3.42 10.48
CA TRP A 156 -6.73 -3.71 11.22
C TRP A 156 -5.89 -2.46 11.55
N CYS A 157 -5.91 -1.43 10.70
CA CYS A 157 -5.18 -0.19 10.92
C CYS A 157 -5.70 0.64 12.10
N GLU A 158 -6.93 0.39 12.58
CA GLU A 158 -7.46 1.09 13.76
C GLU A 158 -6.71 0.75 15.04
N TYR A 159 -6.10 -0.43 15.12
CA TYR A 159 -5.25 -0.78 16.27
C TYR A 159 -3.93 0.01 16.30
N LEU A 160 -3.62 0.76 15.24
CA LEU A 160 -2.40 1.57 15.12
C LEU A 160 -2.66 3.06 15.37
N MET A 161 -3.92 3.48 15.47
CA MET A 161 -4.38 4.85 15.70
C MET A 161 -4.91 4.99 17.13
#